data_AF-A0A3D5U6Z3-F1
#
_entry.id   AF-A0A3D5U6Z3-F1
#
_cell.length_a   1.000
_cell.length_b   1.000
_cell.length_c   1.000
_cell.angle_alpha   90.00
_cell.angle_beta   90.00
_cell.angle_gamma   90.00
#
_symmetry.space_group_name_H-M   'P 1'
#
loop_
_entity.id
_entity.type
_entity.pdbx_description
1 polymer ?
#
loop_
_entity_poly.entity_id
_entity_poly.type
_entity_poly.pdbx_seq_one_letter_code
_entity_poly.pdbx_strand_id
1 'polypeptide(L)'
;TMAEFENFRKRSNSEKADWIRHATKELALHICDVVDNFERALSQAKSEDLDTPFGKGVILIEKQLVKALENEGVKRIEALGSEFNPEYHEALAHIASEYEENTVAAIIQNGYTMHEKVIR
;
A
#
# COMPACT_ATOMS: atom_id res chain seq x y z
N THR A 1 -1.47 42.33 -3.34
CA THR A 1 -0.70 42.88 -2.20
C THR A 1 0.59 42.09 -2.01
N MET A 2 1.59 42.61 -1.28
CA MET A 2 2.83 41.85 -0.99
C MET A 2 2.54 40.53 -0.24
N ALA A 3 1.56 40.55 0.66
CA ALA A 3 1.10 39.38 1.41
C ALA A 3 0.45 38.31 0.50
N GLU A 4 -0.35 38.70 -0.50
CA GLU A 4 -0.90 37.76 -1.50
C GLU A 4 0.21 37.08 -2.31
N PHE A 5 1.27 37.82 -2.67
CA PHE A 5 2.40 37.27 -3.41
C PHE A 5 3.21 36.27 -2.58
N GLU A 6 3.48 36.58 -1.29
CA GLU A 6 4.15 35.64 -0.39
C GLU A 6 3.33 34.36 -0.15
N ASN A 7 2.02 34.50 0.06
CA ASN A 7 1.12 33.36 0.22
C ASN A 7 1.07 32.49 -1.04
N PHE A 8 0.99 33.11 -2.23
CA PHE A 8 1.04 32.40 -3.50
C PHE A 8 2.35 31.62 -3.67
N ARG A 9 3.50 32.26 -3.39
CA ARG A 9 4.81 31.61 -3.50
C ARG A 9 4.94 30.42 -2.54
N LYS A 10 4.48 30.57 -1.29
CA LYS A 10 4.51 29.48 -0.30
C LYS A 10 3.65 28.30 -0.75
N ARG A 11 2.46 28.57 -1.26
CA ARG A 11 1.55 27.53 -1.80
C ARG A 11 2.17 26.80 -2.98
N SER A 12 2.70 27.53 -3.97
CA SER A 12 3.30 26.94 -5.17
C SER A 12 4.51 26.06 -4.85
N ASN A 13 5.34 26.46 -3.88
CA ASN A 13 6.45 25.63 -3.40
C ASN A 13 5.96 24.33 -2.72
N SER A 14 4.89 24.42 -1.92
CA SER A 14 4.28 23.24 -1.29
C SER A 14 3.73 22.28 -2.34
N GLU A 15 2.98 22.78 -3.32
CA GLU A 15 2.42 21.98 -4.42
C GLU A 15 3.53 21.28 -5.23
N LYS A 16 4.62 22.00 -5.53
CA LYS A 16 5.77 21.42 -6.22
C LYS A 16 6.44 20.32 -5.41
N ALA A 17 6.60 20.52 -4.11
CA ALA A 17 7.16 19.51 -3.21
C ALA A 17 6.27 18.27 -3.14
N ASP A 18 4.94 18.45 -3.05
CA ASP A 18 3.97 17.35 -3.08
C ASP A 18 4.03 16.58 -4.39
N TRP A 19 4.12 17.28 -5.52
CA TRP A 19 4.23 16.66 -6.84
C TRP A 19 5.49 15.81 -6.97
N ILE A 20 6.63 16.32 -6.51
CA ILE A 20 7.90 15.57 -6.53
C ILE A 20 7.79 14.30 -5.65
N ARG A 21 7.18 14.40 -4.46
CA ARG A 21 7.00 13.25 -3.55
C ARG A 21 6.14 12.14 -4.16
N HIS A 22 5.22 12.45 -5.07
CA HIS A 22 4.31 11.46 -5.66
C HIS A 22 4.61 11.19 -7.15
N ALA A 23 5.72 11.70 -7.67
CA ALA A 23 6.07 11.57 -9.09
C ALA A 23 6.24 10.09 -9.51
N THR A 24 6.62 9.22 -8.58
CA THR A 24 6.83 7.78 -8.79
C THR A 24 5.60 6.92 -8.43
N LYS A 25 4.45 7.54 -8.09
CA LYS A 25 3.23 6.84 -7.66
C LYS A 25 2.83 5.70 -8.60
N GLU A 26 2.71 5.96 -9.90
CA GLU A 26 2.24 4.96 -10.87
C GLU A 26 3.20 3.76 -10.97
N LEU A 27 4.51 4.03 -10.97
CA LEU A 27 5.51 2.97 -10.93
C LEU A 27 5.42 2.15 -9.63
N ALA A 28 5.25 2.82 -8.50
CA ALA A 28 5.08 2.16 -7.21
C ALA A 28 3.84 1.26 -7.20
N LEU A 29 2.71 1.69 -7.78
CA LEU A 29 1.51 0.85 -7.90
C LEU A 29 1.74 -0.42 -8.72
N HIS A 30 2.44 -0.32 -9.87
CA HIS A 30 2.81 -1.49 -10.65
C HIS A 30 3.71 -2.46 -9.88
N ILE A 31 4.61 -1.94 -9.03
CA ILE A 31 5.44 -2.78 -8.16
C ILE A 31 4.61 -3.40 -7.03
N CYS A 32 3.62 -2.69 -6.49
CA CYS A 32 2.69 -3.24 -5.50
C CYS A 32 1.92 -4.45 -6.07
N ASP A 33 1.51 -4.41 -7.34
CA ASP A 33 0.90 -5.57 -8.00
C ASP A 33 1.84 -6.78 -8.06
N VAL A 34 3.15 -6.53 -8.24
CA VAL A 34 4.16 -7.60 -8.22
C VAL A 34 4.27 -8.19 -6.81
N VAL A 35 4.32 -7.35 -5.77
CA VAL A 35 4.31 -7.80 -4.36
C VAL A 35 3.07 -8.65 -4.05
N ASP A 36 1.89 -8.19 -4.44
CA ASP A 36 0.63 -8.94 -4.24
C ASP A 36 0.66 -10.31 -4.90
N ASN A 37 1.30 -10.42 -6.07
CA ASN A 37 1.49 -11.70 -6.75
C ASN A 37 2.53 -12.59 -6.08
N PHE A 38 3.59 -12.02 -5.51
CA PHE A 38 4.54 -12.78 -4.68
C PHE A 38 3.83 -13.41 -3.49
N GLU A 39 3.01 -12.66 -2.77
CA GLU A 39 2.25 -13.17 -1.62
C GLU A 39 1.23 -14.23 -2.02
N ARG A 40 0.54 -14.03 -3.14
CA ARG A 40 -0.37 -15.05 -3.69
C ARG A 40 0.38 -16.34 -4.03
N ALA A 41 1.57 -16.24 -4.63
CA ALA A 41 2.36 -17.41 -4.95
C ALA A 41 2.88 -18.12 -3.69
N LEU A 42 3.39 -17.35 -2.72
CA LEU A 42 3.93 -17.87 -1.46
C LEU A 42 2.84 -18.52 -0.59
N SER A 43 1.63 -17.95 -0.54
CA SER A 43 0.50 -18.51 0.20
C SER A 43 -0.05 -19.82 -0.38
N GLN A 44 0.18 -20.07 -1.68
CA GLN A 44 -0.23 -21.32 -2.34
C GLN A 44 0.89 -22.38 -2.36
N ALA A 45 2.12 -22.00 -2.04
CA ALA A 45 3.25 -22.92 -2.02
C ALA A 45 3.13 -23.93 -0.87
N LYS A 46 3.61 -25.16 -1.10
CA LYS A 46 3.69 -26.17 -0.04
C LYS A 46 4.83 -25.80 0.91
N SER A 47 4.68 -26.12 2.19
CA SER A 47 5.72 -25.85 3.21
C SER A 47 7.08 -26.46 2.82
N GLU A 48 7.08 -27.65 2.23
CA GLU A 48 8.29 -28.33 1.77
C GLU A 48 9.06 -27.52 0.71
N ASP A 49 8.34 -26.84 -0.19
CA ASP A 49 8.94 -26.01 -1.25
C ASP A 49 9.53 -24.72 -0.67
N LEU A 50 8.84 -24.13 0.31
CA LEU A 50 9.27 -22.91 1.01
C LEU A 50 10.53 -23.11 1.85
N ASP A 51 10.73 -24.32 2.39
CA ASP A 51 11.90 -24.64 3.23
C ASP A 51 13.18 -24.88 2.45
N THR A 52 13.08 -25.08 1.13
CA THR A 52 14.24 -25.21 0.23
C THR A 52 15.07 -23.92 0.18
N PRO A 53 16.36 -23.99 -0.19
CA PRO A 53 17.17 -22.79 -0.42
C PRO A 53 16.56 -21.82 -1.45
N PHE A 54 15.88 -22.38 -2.47
CA PHE A 54 15.18 -21.60 -3.48
C PHE A 54 13.98 -20.85 -2.88
N GLY A 55 13.09 -21.56 -2.15
CA GLY A 55 11.92 -20.97 -1.50
C GLY A 55 12.30 -19.84 -0.52
N LYS A 56 13.32 -20.08 0.31
CA LYS A 56 13.89 -19.05 1.19
C LYS A 56 14.44 -17.84 0.43
N GLY A 57 15.11 -18.08 -0.70
CA GLY A 57 15.59 -17.01 -1.59
C GLY A 57 14.44 -16.15 -2.13
N VAL A 58 13.34 -16.77 -2.57
CA VAL A 58 12.14 -16.07 -3.06
C VAL A 58 11.53 -15.21 -1.95
N ILE A 59 11.38 -15.74 -0.73
CA ILE A 59 10.86 -14.98 0.42
C ILE A 59 11.78 -13.77 0.74
N LEU A 60 13.10 -13.92 0.63
CA LEU A 60 14.02 -12.81 0.85
C LEU A 60 13.89 -11.71 -0.19
N ILE A 61 13.66 -12.07 -1.46
CA ILE A 61 13.44 -11.11 -2.55
C ILE A 61 12.14 -10.34 -2.33
N GLU A 62 11.06 -11.02 -1.96
CA GLU A 62 9.77 -10.39 -1.63
C GLU A 62 9.94 -9.37 -0.50
N LYS A 63 10.58 -9.76 0.61
CA LYS A 63 10.88 -8.84 1.72
C LYS A 63 11.73 -7.64 1.31
N GLN A 64 12.71 -7.85 0.43
CA GLN A 64 13.53 -6.77 -0.09
C GLN A 64 12.71 -5.80 -0.94
N LEU A 65 11.75 -6.31 -1.72
CA LEU A 65 10.87 -5.49 -2.54
C LEU A 65 9.93 -4.64 -1.69
N VAL A 66 9.32 -5.24 -0.65
CA VAL A 66 8.50 -4.49 0.32
C VAL A 66 9.32 -3.40 0.99
N LYS A 67 10.54 -3.72 1.46
CA LYS A 67 11.42 -2.72 2.08
C LYS A 67 11.82 -1.59 1.11
N ALA A 68 11.98 -1.89 -0.18
CA ALA A 68 12.26 -0.87 -1.18
C ALA A 68 11.08 0.10 -1.34
N LEU A 69 9.84 -0.41 -1.36
CA LEU A 69 8.62 0.41 -1.36
C LEU A 69 8.51 1.27 -0.10
N GLU A 70 8.78 0.72 1.08
CA GLU A 70 8.75 1.46 2.35
C GLU A 70 9.73 2.63 2.37
N ASN A 71 10.93 2.46 1.81
CA ASN A 71 11.93 3.53 1.70
C ASN A 71 11.47 4.66 0.78
N GLU A 72 10.66 4.35 -0.24
CA GLU A 72 9.99 5.32 -1.11
C GLU A 72 8.70 5.88 -0.47
N GLY A 73 8.44 5.57 0.80
CA GLY A 73 7.28 6.05 1.54
C GLY A 73 5.98 5.31 1.23
N VAL A 74 6.04 4.17 0.54
CA VAL A 74 4.89 3.35 0.17
C VAL A 74 4.64 2.28 1.24
N LYS A 75 3.42 2.21 1.76
CA LYS A 75 3.04 1.25 2.81
C LYS A 75 1.70 0.61 2.50
N ARG A 76 1.57 -0.67 2.79
CA ARG A 76 0.29 -1.37 2.76
C ARG A 76 -0.64 -0.86 3.85
N ILE A 77 -1.93 -0.80 3.55
CA ILE A 77 -3.00 -0.54 4.52
C ILE A 77 -3.40 -1.87 5.17
N GLU A 78 -3.17 -1.98 6.47
CA GLU A 78 -3.58 -3.14 7.28
C GLU A 78 -5.08 -3.04 7.61
N ALA A 79 -5.92 -3.61 6.74
CA ALA A 79 -7.37 -3.46 6.83
C ALA A 79 -8.08 -4.66 7.47
N LEU A 80 -7.57 -5.89 7.33
CA LEU A 80 -8.32 -7.08 7.75
C LEU A 80 -8.55 -7.11 9.26
N GLY A 81 -9.81 -7.21 9.68
CA GLY A 81 -10.20 -7.21 11.08
C GLY A 81 -10.17 -5.84 11.77
N SER A 82 -9.88 -4.75 11.04
CA SER A 82 -9.97 -3.39 11.57
C SER A 82 -11.32 -2.74 11.24
N GLU A 83 -11.68 -1.70 12.00
CA GLU A 83 -12.89 -0.92 11.74
C GLU A 83 -12.84 -0.30 10.33
N PHE A 84 -13.96 -0.37 9.62
CA PHE A 84 -14.07 0.18 8.29
C PHE A 84 -13.93 1.72 8.33
N ASN A 85 -12.96 2.26 7.58
CA ASN A 85 -12.79 3.69 7.39
C ASN A 85 -12.86 4.03 5.88
N PRO A 86 -13.85 4.83 5.43
CA PRO A 86 -13.99 5.20 4.01
C PRO A 86 -12.87 6.09 3.47
N GLU A 87 -12.03 6.69 4.33
CA GLU A 87 -10.82 7.40 3.88
C GLU A 87 -9.73 6.46 3.38
N TYR A 88 -9.76 5.19 3.80
CA TYR A 88 -8.74 4.18 3.49
C TYR A 88 -9.28 2.94 2.77
N HIS A 89 -10.58 2.68 2.86
CA HIS A 89 -11.20 1.43 2.42
C HIS A 89 -12.36 1.70 1.46
N GLU A 90 -12.50 0.83 0.44
CA GLU A 90 -13.66 0.78 -0.44
C GLU A 90 -14.52 -0.45 -0.10
N ALA A 91 -15.76 -0.23 0.34
CA ALA A 91 -16.69 -1.31 0.66
C ALA A 91 -17.35 -1.85 -0.61
N LEU A 92 -17.10 -3.12 -0.93
CA LEU A 92 -17.67 -3.78 -2.11
C LEU A 92 -18.92 -4.62 -1.81
N ALA A 93 -18.96 -5.26 -0.64
CA ALA A 93 -20.07 -6.12 -0.23
C ALA A 93 -20.10 -6.31 1.29
N HIS A 94 -21.30 -6.58 1.81
CA HIS A 94 -21.46 -7.12 3.16
C HIS A 94 -21.42 -8.65 3.11
N ILE A 95 -20.65 -9.26 4.00
CA ILE A 95 -20.51 -10.71 4.11
C ILE A 95 -20.74 -11.14 5.56
N ALA A 96 -21.21 -12.38 5.76
CA ALA A 96 -21.23 -12.98 7.08
C ALA A 96 -19.79 -13.22 7.54
N SER A 97 -19.47 -12.83 8.78
CA SER A 97 -18.14 -13.01 9.36
C SER A 97 -18.22 -13.18 10.87
N GLU A 98 -17.10 -13.54 11.48
CA GLU A 98 -16.94 -13.63 12.94
C GLU A 98 -16.64 -12.28 13.59
N TYR A 99 -16.38 -11.23 12.79
CA TYR A 99 -16.07 -9.89 13.27
C TYR A 99 -17.33 -9.10 13.65
N GLU A 100 -17.14 -8.07 14.48
CA GLU A 100 -18.19 -7.12 14.82
C GLU A 100 -18.69 -6.34 13.59
N GLU A 101 -19.89 -5.78 13.69
CA GLU A 101 -20.46 -4.94 12.65
C GLU A 101 -19.50 -3.78 12.31
N ASN A 102 -19.49 -3.36 11.04
CA ASN A 102 -18.60 -2.30 10.53
C ASN A 102 -17.09 -2.65 10.57
N THR A 103 -16.72 -3.93 10.57
CA THR A 103 -15.33 -4.39 10.48
C THR A 103 -15.01 -4.92 9.08
N VAL A 104 -13.79 -4.69 8.58
CA VAL A 104 -13.34 -5.24 7.30
C VAL A 104 -13.12 -6.76 7.44
N ALA A 105 -14.03 -7.54 6.87
CA ALA A 105 -14.02 -9.00 6.99
C ALA A 105 -13.19 -9.73 5.93
N ALA A 106 -12.89 -9.10 4.79
CA ALA A 106 -12.07 -9.66 3.72
C ALA A 106 -11.42 -8.56 2.88
N ILE A 107 -10.24 -8.85 2.34
CA ILE A 107 -9.52 -7.97 1.41
C ILE A 107 -9.51 -8.63 0.02
N ILE A 108 -10.11 -7.96 -0.96
CA ILE A 108 -10.10 -8.42 -2.36
C ILE A 108 -8.84 -7.93 -3.08
N GLN A 109 -8.42 -6.69 -2.78
CA GLN A 109 -7.21 -6.07 -3.28
C GLN A 109 -6.55 -5.27 -2.17
N ASN A 110 -5.23 -5.40 -2.04
CA ASN A 110 -4.48 -4.68 -1.02
C ASN A 110 -4.44 -3.18 -1.34
N GLY A 111 -4.81 -2.37 -0.35
CA GLY A 111 -4.69 -0.91 -0.38
C GLY A 111 -3.29 -0.43 0.00
N TYR A 112 -2.88 0.71 -0.54
CA TYR A 112 -1.54 1.28 -0.34
C TYR A 112 -1.61 2.78 -0.12
N THR A 113 -0.71 3.26 0.73
CA THR A 113 -0.42 4.69 0.91
C THR A 113 0.96 5.02 0.36
N MET A 114 1.16 6.26 -0.07
CA MET A 114 2.46 6.85 -0.35
C MET A 114 2.57 8.17 0.40
N HIS A 115 3.57 8.30 1.27
CA HIS A 115 3.72 9.48 2.12
C HIS A 115 2.41 9.89 2.82
N GLU A 116 1.74 8.90 3.42
CA GLU A 116 0.47 9.03 4.17
C GLU A 116 -0.78 9.29 3.31
N LYS A 117 -0.65 9.51 2.00
CA LYS A 117 -1.80 9.64 1.09
C LYS A 117 -2.16 8.29 0.49
N VAL A 118 -3.44 7.94 0.49
CA VAL A 118 -3.94 6.74 -0.19
C VAL A 118 -3.67 6.86 -1.69
N ILE A 119 -3.03 5.84 -2.25
CA ILE A 119 -2.72 5.74 -3.67
C ILE A 119 -3.49 4.62 -4.36
N ARG A 120 -4.01 3.66 -3.58
CA ARG A 120 -4.92 2.58 -3.98
C ARG A 120 -5.71 2.10 -2.78
#